data_AF-A0A9X2AZC1-F1
#
_entry.id   AF-A0A9X2AZC1-F1
#
_cell.length_a   1.000
_cell.length_b   1.000
_cell.length_c   1.000
_cell.angle_alpha   90.00
_cell.angle_beta   90.00
_cell.angle_gamma   90.00
#
_symmetry.space_group_name_H-M   'P 1'
#
loop_
_entity.id
_entity.type
_entity.pdbx_description
1 polymer ?
#
loop_
_entity_poly.entity_id
_entity_poly.type
_entity_poly.pdbx_seq_one_letter_code
_entity_poly.pdbx_strand_id
1 'polypeptide(L)'
;MTTDPTELCANFWAYVSPVTGLVQRVAGRLYALTGTEEDRYAVLQALAPTDFAASLWTPVPESMVLDVEFIEEPLRGVVRADLLADPRVHEQVFRPVVDMLVEALPRQMRMVDGVPTEAVMPVPDTLLHVTTNVFEYDDGGVAVQVRRC
;
A
#
# COMPACT_ATOMS: atom_id res chain seq x y z
N MET A 1 2.66 33.04 3.96
CA MET A 1 2.09 31.80 3.39
C MET A 1 2.47 30.69 4.33
N THR A 2 1.51 30.19 5.11
CA THR A 2 1.67 28.94 5.85
C THR A 2 1.68 27.83 4.82
N THR A 3 2.85 27.21 4.60
CA THR A 3 2.95 25.96 3.84
C THR A 3 2.24 24.86 4.61
N ASP A 4 1.33 24.16 3.95
CA ASP A 4 0.69 22.98 4.54
C ASP A 4 1.74 21.96 4.99
N PRO A 5 1.54 21.30 6.15
CA PRO A 5 2.52 20.38 6.71
C PRO A 5 2.79 19.22 5.75
N THR A 6 4.05 18.76 5.71
CA THR A 6 4.40 17.53 4.99
C THR A 6 3.94 16.33 5.80
N GLU A 7 3.17 15.44 5.18
CA GLU A 7 2.65 14.22 5.80
C GLU A 7 3.04 12.98 4.98
N LEU A 8 3.15 11.83 5.66
CA LEU A 8 3.34 10.55 4.99
C LEU A 8 2.00 10.06 4.44
N CYS A 9 2.02 9.65 3.17
CA CYS A 9 0.91 9.04 2.45
C CYS A 9 1.38 7.75 1.79
N ALA A 10 0.46 6.89 1.35
CA ALA A 10 0.80 5.61 0.76
C ALA A 10 0.02 5.29 -0.52
N ASN A 11 0.66 4.59 -1.46
CA ASN A 11 -0.07 3.76 -2.42
C ASN A 11 0.10 2.31 -2.05
N PHE A 12 -1.00 1.55 -2.14
CA PHE A 12 -1.03 0.12 -1.94
C PHE A 12 -1.46 -0.57 -3.23
N TRP A 13 -0.88 -1.72 -3.50
CA TRP A 13 -1.20 -2.53 -4.67
C TRP A 13 -1.48 -3.97 -4.27
N ALA A 14 -2.57 -4.50 -4.81
CA ALA A 14 -2.93 -5.90 -4.72
C ALA A 14 -2.84 -6.52 -6.10
N TYR A 15 -2.01 -7.55 -6.23
CA TYR A 15 -1.88 -8.26 -7.49
C TYR A 15 -2.98 -9.32 -7.59
N VAL A 16 -3.91 -9.11 -8.50
CA VAL A 16 -5.12 -9.91 -8.63
C VAL A 16 -4.99 -10.85 -9.82
N SER A 17 -5.15 -12.15 -9.58
CA SER A 17 -5.30 -13.14 -10.65
C SER A 17 -6.59 -12.86 -11.43
N PRO A 18 -6.55 -12.58 -12.74
CA PRO A 18 -7.76 -12.30 -13.52
C PRO A 18 -8.71 -13.51 -13.60
N VAL A 19 -8.17 -14.72 -13.46
CA VAL A 19 -8.93 -15.98 -13.56
C VAL A 19 -9.69 -16.26 -12.27
N THR A 20 -9.06 -16.05 -11.12
CA THR A 20 -9.61 -16.48 -9.82
C THR A 20 -10.12 -15.33 -8.95
N GLY A 21 -9.73 -14.08 -9.25
CA GLY A 21 -10.01 -12.92 -8.40
C GLY A 21 -9.23 -12.92 -7.08
N LEU A 22 -8.26 -13.84 -6.93
CA LEU A 22 -7.45 -14.01 -5.73
C LEU A 22 -6.20 -13.13 -5.76
N VAL A 23 -5.79 -12.69 -4.58
CA VAL A 23 -4.59 -11.91 -4.31
C VAL A 23 -3.64 -12.74 -3.47
N GLN A 24 -2.42 -12.92 -3.96
CA GLN A 24 -1.37 -13.70 -3.29
C GLN A 24 -0.14 -12.85 -2.95
N ARG A 25 -0.02 -11.67 -3.59
CA ARG A 25 1.06 -10.72 -3.33
C ARG A 25 0.52 -9.30 -3.30
N VAL A 26 1.10 -8.51 -2.42
CA VAL A 26 0.78 -7.10 -2.21
C VAL A 26 2.05 -6.28 -2.15
N ALA A 27 1.94 -5.01 -2.48
CA ALA A 27 3.03 -4.04 -2.41
C ALA A 27 2.52 -2.73 -1.84
N GLY A 28 3.45 -1.88 -1.42
CA GLY A 28 3.15 -0.53 -0.99
C GLY A 28 4.34 0.40 -1.17
N ARG A 29 4.06 1.69 -1.20
CA ARG A 29 5.08 2.74 -1.25
C ARG A 29 4.63 3.95 -0.45
N LEU A 30 5.54 4.48 0.36
CA LEU A 30 5.33 5.72 1.11
C LEU A 30 5.81 6.93 0.31
N TYR A 31 5.08 8.04 0.47
CA TYR A 31 5.39 9.33 -0.13
C TYR A 31 5.28 10.42 0.94
N ALA A 32 6.23 11.33 0.95
CA ALA A 32 6.16 12.55 1.76
C ALA A 32 5.53 13.65 0.90
N LEU A 33 4.28 14.04 1.20
CA LEU A 33 3.51 14.97 0.38
C LEU A 33 3.08 16.20 1.19
N THR A 34 2.96 17.35 0.52
CA THR A 34 2.45 18.62 1.06
C THR A 34 1.22 19.07 0.28
N GLY A 35 0.45 19.99 0.86
CA GLY A 35 -0.76 20.53 0.25
C GLY A 35 -2.01 20.01 0.94
N THR A 36 -3.17 20.32 0.36
CA THR A 36 -4.46 19.85 0.87
C THR A 36 -4.57 18.33 0.79
N GLU A 37 -5.57 17.75 1.46
CA GLU A 37 -5.84 16.32 1.32
C GLU A 37 -6.14 15.94 -0.15
N GLU A 38 -6.88 16.80 -0.85
CA GLU A 38 -7.20 16.65 -2.27
C GLU A 38 -5.96 16.68 -3.16
N ASP A 39 -5.02 17.59 -2.92
CA ASP A 39 -3.75 17.65 -3.67
C ASP A 39 -2.96 16.36 -3.49
N ARG A 40 -2.90 15.85 -2.26
CA ARG A 40 -2.19 14.61 -1.94
C ARG A 40 -2.86 13.41 -2.59
N TYR A 41 -4.19 13.32 -2.56
CA TYR A 41 -4.93 12.29 -3.28
C TYR A 41 -4.70 12.33 -4.79
N ALA A 42 -4.69 13.52 -5.39
CA ALA A 42 -4.44 13.67 -6.81
C ALA A 42 -3.06 13.12 -7.21
N VAL A 43 -2.03 13.37 -6.38
CA VAL A 43 -0.69 12.78 -6.58
C VAL A 43 -0.72 11.26 -6.44
N LEU A 44 -1.33 10.73 -5.38
CA LEU A 44 -1.43 9.29 -5.16
C LEU A 44 -2.12 8.59 -6.34
N GLN A 45 -3.24 9.13 -6.80
CA GLN A 45 -4.01 8.60 -7.94
C GLN A 45 -3.24 8.68 -9.25
N ALA A 46 -2.44 9.72 -9.47
CA ALA A 46 -1.62 9.85 -10.68
C ALA A 46 -0.49 8.80 -10.72
N LEU A 47 0.08 8.44 -9.57
CA LEU A 47 1.20 7.49 -9.47
C LEU A 47 0.75 6.02 -9.37
N ALA A 48 -0.42 5.77 -8.79
CA ALA A 48 -0.92 4.43 -8.53
C ALA A 48 -0.99 3.50 -9.78
N PRO A 49 -1.30 3.99 -10.99
CA PRO A 49 -1.32 3.16 -12.21
C PRO A 49 0.04 2.61 -12.66
N THR A 50 1.17 3.12 -12.15
CA THR A 50 2.50 2.77 -12.70
C THR A 50 3.54 2.44 -11.65
N ASP A 51 3.50 3.07 -10.47
CA ASP A 51 4.57 2.95 -9.47
C ASP A 51 4.71 1.54 -8.88
N PHE A 52 3.70 0.68 -9.04
CA PHE A 52 3.77 -0.73 -8.64
C PHE A 52 4.91 -1.47 -9.36
N ALA A 53 5.28 -1.05 -10.57
CA ALA A 53 6.33 -1.69 -11.37
C ALA A 53 7.71 -1.55 -10.71
N ALA A 54 7.90 -0.54 -9.85
CA ALA A 54 9.14 -0.30 -9.12
C ALA A 54 9.02 -0.63 -7.62
N SER A 55 7.91 -1.24 -7.20
CA SER A 55 7.63 -1.53 -5.79
C SER A 55 8.01 -2.96 -5.42
N LEU A 56 8.42 -3.16 -4.16
CA LEU A 56 8.74 -4.49 -3.66
C LEU A 56 7.45 -5.25 -3.36
N TRP A 57 7.27 -6.40 -4.02
CA TRP A 57 6.15 -7.29 -3.78
C TRP A 57 6.44 -8.22 -2.61
N THR A 58 5.46 -8.36 -1.73
CA THR A 58 5.48 -9.26 -0.59
C THR A 58 4.32 -10.22 -0.65
N PRO A 59 4.46 -11.46 -0.16
CA PRO A 59 3.35 -12.39 -0.08
C PRO A 59 2.26 -11.84 0.87
N VAL A 60 1.01 -12.16 0.58
CA VAL A 60 -0.09 -11.94 1.54
C VAL A 60 0.20 -12.80 2.78
N PRO A 61 -0.05 -12.30 4.01
CA PRO A 61 0.28 -13.02 5.24
C PRO A 61 -0.38 -14.41 5.31
N GLU A 62 0.35 -15.42 5.78
CA GLU A 62 -0.16 -16.80 5.91
C GLU A 62 -1.32 -16.95 6.91
N SER A 63 -1.52 -15.94 7.76
CA SER A 63 -2.69 -15.81 8.65
C SER A 63 -3.98 -15.56 7.88
N MET A 64 -3.90 -15.08 6.64
CA MET A 64 -5.05 -14.97 5.75
C MET A 64 -5.38 -16.37 5.23
N VAL A 65 -6.57 -16.84 5.60
CA VAL A 65 -7.06 -18.18 5.28
C VAL A 65 -8.36 -18.05 4.50
N LEU A 66 -8.41 -18.70 3.34
CA LEU A 66 -9.60 -18.77 2.49
C LEU A 66 -10.08 -20.22 2.42
N ASP A 67 -11.27 -20.46 2.95
CA ASP A 67 -11.99 -21.71 2.73
C ASP A 67 -12.60 -21.70 1.33
N VAL A 68 -12.21 -22.67 0.51
CA VAL A 68 -12.72 -22.84 -0.85
C VAL A 68 -13.57 -24.09 -0.90
N GLU A 69 -14.77 -23.96 -1.46
CA GLU A 69 -15.65 -25.11 -1.66
C GLU A 69 -14.93 -26.18 -2.51
N PHE A 70 -15.05 -27.44 -2.12
CA PHE A 70 -14.44 -28.60 -2.78
C PHE A 70 -12.91 -28.73 -2.68
N ILE A 71 -12.23 -27.91 -1.86
CA ILE A 71 -10.83 -28.13 -1.47
C ILE A 71 -10.78 -28.57 -0.01
N GLU A 72 -10.13 -29.69 0.28
CA GLU A 72 -10.06 -30.25 1.64
C GLU A 72 -9.23 -29.37 2.60
N GLU A 73 -8.16 -28.76 2.08
CA GLU A 73 -7.29 -27.88 2.86
C GLU A 73 -7.53 -26.41 2.49
N PRO A 74 -7.64 -25.51 3.48
CA PRO A 74 -7.86 -24.11 3.20
C PRO A 74 -6.61 -23.46 2.60
N LEU A 75 -6.82 -22.52 1.68
CA LEU A 75 -5.72 -21.78 1.06
C LEU A 75 -5.20 -20.72 2.03
N ARG A 76 -3.88 -20.70 2.25
CA ARG A 76 -3.19 -19.73 3.12
C ARG A 76 -2.44 -18.69 2.31
N GLY A 77 -2.28 -17.49 2.85
CA GLY A 77 -1.57 -16.41 2.15
C GLY A 77 -2.34 -15.94 0.91
N VAL A 78 -3.67 -16.01 0.97
CA VAL A 78 -4.55 -15.62 -0.13
C VAL A 78 -5.73 -14.82 0.42
N VAL A 79 -6.16 -13.82 -0.33
CA VAL A 79 -7.40 -13.06 -0.06
C VAL A 79 -8.15 -12.80 -1.36
N ARG A 80 -9.48 -12.71 -1.32
CA ARG A 80 -10.25 -12.29 -2.49
C ARG A 80 -10.16 -10.77 -2.66
N ALA A 81 -9.99 -10.30 -3.90
CA ALA A 81 -9.80 -8.87 -4.18
C ALA A 81 -11.00 -7.99 -3.78
N ASP A 82 -12.22 -8.53 -3.76
CA ASP A 82 -13.42 -7.81 -3.32
C ASP A 82 -13.44 -7.55 -1.81
N LEU A 83 -12.83 -8.41 -1.01
CA LEU A 83 -12.73 -8.26 0.44
C LEU A 83 -11.74 -7.16 0.87
N LEU A 84 -10.86 -6.70 -0.03
CA LEU A 84 -9.93 -5.60 0.27
C LEU A 84 -10.62 -4.24 0.45
N ALA A 85 -11.92 -4.14 0.15
CA ALA A 85 -12.72 -2.97 0.49
C ALA A 85 -13.16 -2.96 1.97
N ASP A 86 -13.08 -4.09 2.67
CA ASP A 86 -13.30 -4.15 4.13
C ASP A 86 -12.04 -3.62 4.85
N PRO A 87 -12.15 -2.56 5.67
CA PRO A 87 -10.99 -1.97 6.35
C PRO A 87 -10.22 -2.96 7.24
N ARG A 88 -10.89 -3.95 7.84
CA ARG A 88 -10.23 -4.93 8.72
C ARG A 88 -9.39 -5.92 7.92
N VAL A 89 -9.92 -6.36 6.78
CA VAL A 89 -9.18 -7.24 5.86
C VAL A 89 -8.02 -6.48 5.24
N HIS A 90 -8.26 -5.23 4.82
CA HIS A 90 -7.22 -4.35 4.29
C HIS A 90 -6.08 -4.17 5.28
N GLU A 91 -6.39 -3.82 6.53
CA GLU A 91 -5.38 -3.67 7.58
C GLU A 91 -4.59 -4.98 7.78
N GLN A 92 -5.25 -6.12 7.91
CA GLN A 92 -4.55 -7.42 8.08
C GLN A 92 -3.61 -7.75 6.93
N VAL A 93 -3.99 -7.41 5.70
CA VAL A 93 -3.21 -7.69 4.49
C VAL A 93 -2.03 -6.72 4.35
N PHE A 94 -2.25 -5.42 4.57
CA PHE A 94 -1.25 -4.38 4.32
C PHE A 94 -0.44 -3.97 5.54
N ARG A 95 -0.83 -4.33 6.77
CA ARG A 95 -0.08 -3.98 7.98
C ARG A 95 1.39 -4.41 7.91
N PRO A 96 1.74 -5.64 7.49
CA PRO A 96 3.14 -6.03 7.35
C PRO A 96 3.90 -5.23 6.29
N VAL A 97 3.21 -4.77 5.24
CA VAL A 97 3.78 -3.88 4.22
C VAL A 97 4.07 -2.50 4.83
N VAL A 98 3.13 -1.94 5.60
CA VAL A 98 3.32 -0.65 6.27
C VAL A 98 4.45 -0.72 7.28
N ASP A 99 4.48 -1.73 8.14
CA ASP A 99 5.51 -1.90 9.17
C ASP A 99 6.91 -1.96 8.51
N MET A 100 7.06 -2.76 7.45
CA MET A 100 8.30 -2.84 6.67
C MET A 100 8.72 -1.50 6.06
N LEU A 101 7.78 -0.74 5.48
CA LEU A 101 8.08 0.55 4.86
C LEU A 101 8.44 1.63 5.90
N VAL A 102 7.78 1.62 7.06
CA VAL A 102 8.03 2.52 8.18
C VAL A 102 9.41 2.23 8.80
N GLU A 103 9.74 0.97 9.01
CA GLU A 103 11.07 0.55 9.48
C GLU A 103 12.19 0.96 8.52
N ALA A 104 11.90 1.00 7.22
CA ALA A 104 12.84 1.43 6.18
C ALA A 104 12.96 2.95 6.03
N LEU A 105 12.21 3.77 6.78
CA LEU A 105 12.29 5.22 6.67
C LEU A 105 13.69 5.73 7.04
N PRO A 106 14.32 6.56 6.19
CA PRO A 106 15.66 7.04 6.46
C PRO A 106 15.65 8.01 7.64
N ARG A 107 16.61 7.84 8.54
CA ARG A 107 16.93 8.87 9.53
C ARG A 107 17.52 10.06 8.80
N GLN A 108 17.00 11.24 9.10
CA GLN A 108 17.45 12.51 8.54
C GLN A 108 18.17 13.31 9.62
N MET A 109 19.31 13.88 9.26
CA MET A 109 19.96 14.88 10.10
C MET A 109 19.25 16.21 9.92
N ARG A 110 18.80 16.82 11.04
CA ARG A 110 18.19 18.15 11.05
C ARG A 110 18.93 19.05 12.03
N MET A 111 18.91 20.36 11.76
CA MET A 111 19.39 21.35 12.71
C MET A 111 18.19 21.86 13.51
N VAL A 112 18.15 21.58 14.80
CA VAL A 112 17.12 22.06 15.73
C VAL A 112 17.83 22.93 16.77
N ASP A 113 17.50 24.22 16.79
CA ASP A 113 18.13 25.21 17.68
C ASP A 113 19.68 25.20 17.64
N GLY A 114 20.24 25.00 16.44
CA GLY A 114 21.69 24.96 16.23
C GLY A 114 22.37 23.63 16.58
N VAL A 115 21.60 22.62 16.99
CA VAL A 115 22.10 21.28 17.32
C VAL A 115 21.72 20.28 16.21
N PRO A 116 22.69 19.49 15.69
CA PRO A 116 22.37 18.36 14.81
C PRO A 116 21.59 17.29 15.59
N THR A 117 20.35 17.05 15.17
CA THR A 117 19.43 16.09 15.80
C THR A 117 18.90 15.11 14.76
N GLU A 118 19.01 13.81 15.04
CA GLU A 118 18.42 12.78 14.18
C GLU A 118 16.91 12.82 14.29
N ALA A 119 16.22 12.83 13.16
CA ALA A 119 14.78 12.75 13.09
C ALA A 119 14.36 11.77 12.00
N VAL A 120 13.31 10.99 12.26
CA VAL A 120 12.58 10.26 11.24
C VAL A 120 11.33 11.07 10.91
N MET A 121 10.85 10.95 9.67
CA MET A 121 9.57 11.56 9.32
C MET A 121 8.47 11.01 10.23
N PRO A 122 7.64 11.85 10.86
CA PRO A 122 6.54 11.38 11.68
C PRO A 122 5.58 10.51 10.88
N VAL A 123 5.21 9.36 11.43
CA VAL A 123 4.20 8.46 10.86
C VAL A 123 2.86 8.83 11.48
N PRO A 124 1.84 9.21 10.68
CA PRO A 124 0.51 9.51 11.20
C PRO A 124 -0.19 8.23 11.68
N ASP A 125 -1.13 8.37 12.61
CA ASP A 125 -1.94 7.25 13.10
C ASP A 125 -2.75 6.60 11.96
N THR A 126 -3.20 7.42 11.00
CA THR A 126 -3.90 6.99 9.79
C THR A 126 -3.16 7.53 8.57
N LEU A 127 -2.70 6.63 7.71
CA LEU A 127 -2.09 7.00 6.43
C LEU A 127 -3.17 7.33 5.40
N LEU A 128 -3.08 8.52 4.80
CA LEU A 128 -3.81 8.81 3.58
C LEU A 128 -3.33 7.87 2.48
N HIS A 129 -4.23 7.12 1.84
CA HIS A 129 -3.81 6.12 0.87
C HIS A 129 -4.83 5.82 -0.23
N VAL A 130 -4.31 5.23 -1.29
CA VAL A 130 -5.09 4.67 -2.40
C VAL A 130 -4.71 3.20 -2.56
N THR A 131 -5.69 2.35 -2.82
CA THR A 131 -5.47 0.92 -3.07
C THR A 131 -5.78 0.61 -4.52
N THR A 132 -4.86 -0.07 -5.21
CA THR A 132 -4.99 -0.38 -6.63
C THR A 132 -4.92 -1.88 -6.86
N ASN A 133 -5.93 -2.42 -7.54
CA ASN A 133 -5.87 -3.78 -8.05
C ASN A 133 -5.07 -3.78 -9.35
N VAL A 134 -4.04 -4.61 -9.42
CA VAL A 134 -3.19 -4.82 -10.60
C VAL A 134 -3.52 -6.20 -11.17
N PHE A 135 -4.06 -6.22 -12.38
CA PHE A 135 -4.39 -7.43 -13.12
C PHE A 135 -3.35 -7.65 -14.21
N GLU A 136 -2.61 -8.73 -14.15
CA GLU A 136 -1.68 -9.12 -15.22
C GLU A 136 -2.27 -10.30 -15.99
N TYR A 137 -2.30 -10.18 -17.31
CA TYR A 137 -2.79 -11.20 -18.22
C TYR A 137 -1.62 -12.04 -18.75
N ASP A 138 -1.92 -13.24 -19.28
CA ASP A 138 -0.90 -14.19 -19.75
C ASP A 138 -0.03 -13.64 -20.91
N ASP A 139 -0.49 -12.60 -21.61
CA ASP A 139 0.25 -11.89 -22.66
C ASP A 139 1.20 -10.80 -22.13
N GLY A 140 1.29 -10.64 -20.80
CA GLY A 140 2.05 -9.59 -20.12
C GLY A 140 1.35 -8.23 -20.11
N GLY A 141 0.13 -8.14 -20.63
CA GLY A 141 -0.72 -6.96 -20.51
C GLY A 141 -1.09 -6.71 -19.05
N VAL A 142 -1.16 -5.43 -18.66
CA VAL A 142 -1.56 -5.04 -17.31
C VAL A 142 -2.77 -4.10 -17.37
N ALA A 143 -3.81 -4.44 -16.62
CA ALA A 143 -4.92 -3.54 -16.31
C ALA A 143 -4.87 -3.15 -14.83
N VAL A 144 -5.24 -1.90 -14.54
CA VAL A 144 -5.25 -1.37 -13.17
C VAL A 144 -6.62 -0.82 -12.81
N GLN A 145 -7.03 -1.04 -11.57
CA GLN A 145 -8.23 -0.45 -10.99
C GLN A 145 -7.85 0.27 -9.70
N VAL A 146 -7.78 1.60 -9.78
CA VAL A 146 -7.45 2.49 -8.66
C VAL A 146 -8.70 2.74 -7.81
N ARG A 147 -8.60 2.59 -6.49
CA ARG A 147 -9.68 2.85 -5.52
C ARG A 147 -9.22 3.82 -4.44
N ARG A 148 -10.00 4.88 -4.23
CA ARG A 148 -9.87 5.73 -3.04
C ARG A 148 -10.47 4.96 -1.86
N CYS A 149 -9.75 4.91 -0.75
CA CYS A 149 -10.15 4.21 0.46
C CYS A 149 -10.60 5.21 1.53
#